data_AF-A0A285PHA6-F1
#
_entry.id   AF-A0A285PHA6-F1
#
_cell.length_a   1.000
_cell.length_b   1.000
_cell.length_c   1.000
_cell.angle_alpha   90.00
_cell.angle_beta   90.00
_cell.angle_gamma   90.00
#
_symmetry.space_group_name_H-M   'P 1'
#
loop_
_entity.id
_entity.type
_entity.pdbx_description
1 polymer ?
#
loop_
_entity_poly.entity_id
_entity_poly.type
_entity_poly.pdbx_seq_one_letter_code
_entity_poly.pdbx_strand_id
1 'polypeptide(L)'
;MSVLDQAVSSDAPATGQANSKPPSTMWDPFKGTVPFQRQTFKDPGKGIKVPAKIQSFVVTVLLLSAVGIMIGFLWITAAYYAGPALAISVLLLALFSWLSKEHARERYRFFKVAERHGWGFVTVRPPSDSDVTKKKSDGTYERERRYDPKIEPAYATVPDLMRARFGQPIPTVVRAIFWGRTRRYGLPFWLAAGSLQTFGGPEAKRTGQDVGYTFTMVTAYRLDRDIGIRAKLFAEPPVMKNRKDVQTESVAFNDIFHISVTDDPDGEASRLPLIRTLTPALQTVLIDLWERYKAQVIIDGDIVYLAGYQTIMSEDDDVLDDYLINLIEDFAEAAQSFKIYAE
;
A
#
# COMPACT_ATOMS: atom_id res chain seq x y z
N MET A 1 -25.11 -10.91 37.80
CA MET A 1 -24.60 -10.31 39.04
C MET A 1 -23.09 -10.18 38.88
N SER A 2 -22.58 -8.94 38.73
CA SER A 2 -21.19 -8.44 38.87
C SER A 2 -20.03 -9.34 38.38
N VAL A 3 -19.09 -8.91 37.52
CA VAL A 3 -18.23 -7.74 37.67
C VAL A 3 -17.79 -7.28 36.26
N LEU A 4 -18.35 -6.18 35.77
CA LEU A 4 -17.90 -5.45 34.58
C LEU A 4 -18.31 -4.00 34.81
N ASP A 5 -17.49 -3.29 35.57
CA ASP A 5 -17.51 -1.83 35.67
C ASP A 5 -16.30 -1.42 36.51
N GLN A 6 -15.23 -0.96 35.86
CA GLN A 6 -14.39 0.09 36.44
C GLN A 6 -13.54 0.78 35.36
N ALA A 7 -14.00 1.99 35.06
CA ALA A 7 -13.22 3.21 34.83
C ALA A 7 -12.21 3.22 33.67
N VAL A 8 -12.74 3.55 32.50
CA VAL A 8 -12.06 4.41 31.52
C VAL A 8 -11.73 5.74 32.22
N SER A 9 -10.46 5.89 32.63
CA SER A 9 -9.90 7.19 33.01
C SER A 9 -9.26 7.80 31.76
N SER A 10 -9.95 8.82 31.25
CA SER A 10 -9.48 9.70 30.19
C SER A 10 -8.46 10.69 30.77
N ASP A 11 -7.18 10.36 30.62
CA ASP A 11 -6.09 11.34 30.66
C ASP A 11 -4.95 10.82 29.78
N ALA A 12 -5.15 10.96 28.47
CA ALA A 12 -4.06 10.82 27.51
C ALA A 12 -3.24 12.11 27.55
N PRO A 13 -1.95 12.09 27.92
CA PRO A 13 -1.12 13.28 27.80
C PRO A 13 -0.88 13.55 26.30
N ALA A 14 -1.55 14.58 25.79
CA ALA A 14 -1.21 15.24 24.54
C ALA A 14 0.15 15.95 24.70
N THR A 15 1.25 15.22 24.56
CA THR A 15 2.60 15.79 24.44
C THR A 15 3.46 14.89 23.55
N GLY A 16 3.16 14.90 22.25
CA GLY A 16 4.08 14.43 21.21
C GLY A 16 5.05 15.55 20.85
N GLN A 17 6.34 15.31 21.05
CA GLN A 17 7.45 16.23 20.84
C GLN A 17 7.47 16.85 19.43
N ALA A 18 6.95 18.08 19.28
CA ALA A 18 7.07 18.89 18.05
C ALA A 18 8.37 19.73 17.98
N ASN A 19 9.29 19.59 18.95
CA ASN A 19 10.44 20.49 19.13
C ASN A 19 11.83 19.86 18.91
N SER A 20 11.93 18.65 18.38
CA SER A 20 13.23 18.16 17.91
C SER A 20 13.49 18.70 16.50
N LYS A 21 14.63 19.37 16.32
CA LYS A 21 15.12 19.77 14.99
C LYS A 21 15.10 18.53 14.09
N PRO A 22 14.53 18.59 12.87
CA PRO A 22 14.50 17.43 11.98
C PRO A 22 15.92 16.93 11.75
N PRO A 23 16.12 15.60 11.62
CA PRO A 23 17.44 15.05 11.37
C PRO A 23 18.00 15.62 10.06
N SER A 24 19.31 15.77 9.95
CA SER A 24 19.95 16.24 8.70
C SER A 24 19.86 15.21 7.58
N THR A 25 19.81 13.93 7.94
CA THR A 25 19.82 12.79 7.02
C THR A 25 18.82 11.71 7.43
N MET A 26 18.44 10.89 6.47
CA MET A 26 17.49 9.78 6.62
C MET A 26 18.08 8.52 5.98
N TRP A 27 17.69 7.34 6.48
CA TRP A 27 18.10 6.06 5.90
C TRP A 27 17.10 5.60 4.85
N ASP A 28 17.60 5.20 3.68
CA ASP A 28 16.85 4.69 2.54
C ASP A 28 17.45 3.34 2.13
N PRO A 29 16.66 2.25 2.03
CA PRO A 29 17.17 0.92 1.72
C PRO A 29 17.77 0.82 0.31
N PHE A 30 17.45 1.75 -0.59
CA PHE A 30 17.89 1.71 -1.98
C PHE A 30 19.03 2.70 -2.27
N LYS A 31 19.13 3.77 -1.48
CA LYS A 31 20.10 4.87 -1.68
C LYS A 31 21.05 5.07 -0.50
N GLY A 32 20.93 4.29 0.57
CA GLY A 32 21.76 4.39 1.76
C GLY A 32 21.34 5.55 2.64
N THR A 33 22.13 6.63 2.68
CA THR A 33 21.81 7.83 3.47
C THR A 33 21.46 8.99 2.56
N VAL A 34 20.27 9.54 2.73
CA VAL A 34 19.73 10.64 1.92
C VAL A 34 19.51 11.89 2.78
N PRO A 35 19.56 13.11 2.22
CA PRO A 35 19.23 14.31 2.98
C PRO A 35 17.76 14.29 3.40
N PHE A 36 17.45 14.86 4.57
CA PHE A 36 16.07 15.00 5.02
C PHE A 36 15.24 15.84 4.04
N GLN A 37 14.08 15.31 3.64
CA GLN A 37 13.16 15.97 2.72
C GLN A 37 11.73 15.84 3.26
N ARG A 38 11.02 16.96 3.37
CA ARG A 38 9.58 17.00 3.63
C ARG A 38 8.92 17.97 2.66
N GLN A 39 8.11 17.45 1.74
CA GLN A 39 7.26 18.28 0.90
C GLN A 39 6.13 18.88 1.76
N THR A 40 5.89 20.17 1.62
CA THR A 40 4.81 20.87 2.33
C THR A 40 3.60 21.02 1.43
N PHE A 41 2.41 20.79 1.98
CA PHE A 41 1.15 20.97 1.27
C PHE A 41 0.28 21.98 2.00
N LYS A 42 -0.43 22.82 1.26
CA LYS A 42 -1.49 23.67 1.83
C LYS A 42 -2.74 22.83 1.99
N ASP A 43 -3.52 23.13 3.04
CA ASP A 43 -4.83 22.52 3.22
C ASP A 43 -5.70 22.76 1.97
N PRO A 44 -6.20 21.70 1.30
CA PRO A 44 -7.04 21.85 0.12
C PRO A 44 -8.42 22.46 0.43
N GLY A 45 -8.79 22.55 1.72
CA GLY A 45 -10.07 23.03 2.22
C GLY A 45 -11.22 22.04 1.99
N LYS A 46 -12.42 22.44 2.41
CA LYS A 46 -13.66 21.70 2.17
C LYS A 46 -14.06 21.84 0.69
N GLY A 47 -13.47 21.02 -0.19
CA GLY A 47 -14.00 20.74 -1.52
C GLY A 47 -15.48 20.25 -1.48
N ILE A 48 -16.14 20.24 -2.64
CA ILE A 48 -17.55 19.84 -2.72
C ILE A 48 -17.63 18.32 -2.80
N LYS A 49 -18.21 17.65 -1.79
CA LYS A 49 -18.52 16.21 -1.87
C LYS A 49 -19.69 16.02 -2.80
N VAL A 50 -19.45 15.41 -3.97
CA VAL A 50 -20.53 15.01 -4.88
C VAL A 50 -21.12 13.70 -4.37
N PRO A 51 -22.43 13.61 -4.10
CA PRO A 51 -23.05 12.37 -3.66
C PRO A 51 -22.79 11.23 -4.64
N ALA A 52 -22.43 10.04 -4.12
CA ALA A 52 -22.13 8.86 -4.94
C ALA A 52 -23.24 8.51 -5.95
N LYS A 53 -24.51 8.78 -5.61
CA LYS A 53 -25.68 8.60 -6.51
C LYS A 53 -25.62 9.49 -7.76
N ILE A 54 -25.11 10.71 -7.64
CA ILE A 54 -24.97 11.63 -8.77
C ILE A 54 -23.82 11.14 -9.66
N GLN A 55 -22.70 10.77 -9.05
CA GLN A 55 -21.55 10.25 -9.79
C GLN A 55 -21.88 8.94 -10.51
N SER A 56 -22.60 8.01 -9.85
CA SER A 56 -23.02 6.75 -10.45
C SER A 56 -24.03 6.95 -11.58
N PHE A 57 -24.94 7.92 -11.48
CA PHE A 57 -25.82 8.30 -12.57
C PHE A 57 -25.04 8.81 -13.78
N VAL A 58 -24.06 9.70 -13.59
CA VAL A 58 -23.22 10.21 -14.67
C VAL A 58 -22.41 9.09 -15.33
N VAL A 59 -21.84 8.17 -14.56
CA VAL A 59 -21.15 6.98 -15.08
C VAL A 59 -22.11 6.08 -15.87
N THR A 60 -23.34 5.89 -15.39
CA THR A 60 -24.36 5.09 -16.07
C THR A 60 -24.73 5.72 -17.42
N VAL A 61 -24.95 7.03 -17.46
CA VAL A 61 -25.19 7.77 -18.71
C VAL A 61 -23.99 7.66 -19.65
N LEU A 62 -22.76 7.72 -19.13
CA LEU A 62 -21.54 7.55 -19.93
C LEU A 62 -21.48 6.16 -20.59
N LEU A 63 -21.76 5.10 -19.83
CA LEU A 63 -21.79 3.73 -20.34
C LEU A 63 -22.90 3.52 -21.38
N LEU A 64 -24.11 4.01 -21.10
CA LEU A 64 -25.24 3.96 -22.04
C LEU A 64 -24.94 4.75 -23.33
N SER A 65 -24.25 5.88 -23.21
CA SER A 65 -23.83 6.69 -24.37
C SER A 65 -22.77 5.95 -25.20
N ALA A 66 -21.82 5.26 -24.57
CA ALA A 66 -20.86 4.42 -25.29
C ALA A 66 -21.54 3.29 -26.07
N VAL A 67 -22.53 2.62 -25.46
CA VAL A 67 -23.36 1.61 -26.13
C VAL A 67 -24.18 2.22 -27.27
N GLY A 68 -24.77 3.40 -27.05
CA GLY A 68 -25.53 4.14 -28.06
C GLY A 68 -24.71 4.55 -29.28
N ILE A 69 -23.44 4.92 -29.10
CA ILE A 69 -22.50 5.18 -30.20
C ILE A 69 -22.20 3.89 -30.97
N MET A 70 -22.00 2.75 -30.28
CA MET A 70 -21.83 1.45 -30.95
C MET A 70 -23.06 1.06 -31.78
N ILE A 71 -24.27 1.22 -31.24
CA ILE A 71 -25.52 1.00 -31.97
C ILE A 71 -25.68 2.02 -33.11
N GLY A 72 -25.14 3.23 -32.92
CA GLY A 72 -25.11 4.31 -33.90
C GLY A 72 -24.43 3.96 -35.22
N PHE A 73 -23.51 2.99 -35.22
CA PHE A 73 -22.95 2.43 -36.45
C PHE A 73 -23.98 1.68 -37.31
N LEU A 74 -25.06 1.20 -36.70
CA LEU A 74 -26.18 0.53 -37.38
C LEU A 74 -27.34 1.51 -37.63
N TRP A 75 -27.53 2.51 -36.76
CA TRP A 75 -28.64 3.47 -36.81
C TRP A 75 -28.17 4.89 -36.46
N ILE A 76 -27.94 5.73 -37.48
CA ILE A 76 -27.31 7.06 -37.38
C ILE A 76 -27.98 7.99 -36.33
N THR A 77 -29.29 7.86 -36.12
CA THR A 77 -30.05 8.67 -35.16
C THR A 77 -29.63 8.43 -33.70
N ALA A 78 -29.18 7.22 -33.35
CA ALA A 78 -28.69 6.91 -32.01
C ALA A 78 -27.35 7.62 -31.71
N ALA A 79 -26.47 7.74 -32.71
CA ALA A 79 -25.18 8.43 -32.57
C ALA A 79 -25.34 9.93 -32.28
N TYR A 80 -26.38 10.56 -32.83
CA TYR A 80 -26.61 12.01 -32.69
C TYR A 80 -26.89 12.44 -31.25
N TYR A 81 -27.55 11.60 -30.46
CA TYR A 81 -27.80 11.85 -29.04
C TYR A 81 -26.70 11.30 -28.13
N ALA A 82 -26.13 10.14 -28.50
CA ALA A 82 -25.13 9.47 -27.69
C ALA A 82 -23.77 10.19 -27.68
N GLY A 83 -23.37 10.81 -28.79
CA GLY A 83 -22.12 11.59 -28.86
C GLY A 83 -22.06 12.77 -27.88
N PRO A 84 -23.03 13.71 -27.92
CA PRO A 84 -23.12 14.82 -26.97
C PRO A 84 -23.26 14.36 -25.51
N ALA A 85 -24.08 13.33 -25.25
CA ALA A 85 -24.26 12.78 -23.91
C ALA A 85 -22.94 12.22 -23.35
N LEU A 86 -22.14 11.51 -24.17
CA LEU A 86 -20.82 11.04 -23.78
C LEU A 86 -19.87 12.20 -23.44
N ALA A 87 -19.81 13.23 -24.29
CA ALA A 87 -18.96 14.39 -24.06
C ALA A 87 -19.31 15.14 -22.77
N ILE A 88 -20.62 15.34 -22.51
CA ILE A 88 -21.11 15.97 -21.29
C ILE A 88 -20.76 15.12 -20.06
N SER A 89 -20.95 13.80 -20.12
CA SER A 89 -20.61 12.92 -18.99
C SER A 89 -19.12 12.93 -18.67
N VAL A 90 -18.24 12.91 -19.69
CA VAL A 90 -16.78 13.02 -19.48
C VAL A 90 -16.43 14.36 -18.82
N LEU A 91 -17.03 15.46 -19.31
CA LEU A 91 -16.79 16.80 -18.77
C LEU A 91 -17.32 16.94 -17.33
N LEU A 92 -18.48 16.36 -17.02
CA LEU A 92 -19.04 16.32 -15.67
C LEU A 92 -18.16 15.52 -14.71
N LEU A 93 -17.62 14.37 -15.12
CA LEU A 93 -16.69 13.60 -14.29
C LEU A 93 -15.39 14.35 -14.03
N ALA A 94 -14.83 14.98 -15.05
CA ALA A 94 -13.63 15.83 -14.90
C ALA A 94 -13.90 17.01 -13.95
N LEU A 95 -15.06 17.65 -14.09
CA LEU A 95 -15.49 18.75 -13.23
C LEU A 95 -15.69 18.29 -11.78
N PHE A 96 -16.33 17.14 -11.56
CA PHE A 96 -16.52 16.57 -10.22
C PHE A 96 -15.19 16.25 -9.55
N SER A 97 -14.23 15.65 -10.28
CA SER A 97 -12.89 15.40 -9.75
C SER A 97 -12.15 16.69 -9.40
N TRP A 98 -12.30 17.73 -10.23
CA TRP A 98 -11.70 19.04 -9.97
C TRP A 98 -12.33 19.74 -8.75
N LEU A 99 -13.66 19.69 -8.62
CA LEU A 99 -14.41 20.28 -7.50
C LEU A 99 -14.22 19.52 -6.18
N SER A 100 -14.08 18.20 -6.24
CA SER A 100 -13.87 17.36 -5.06
C SER A 100 -12.46 17.53 -4.47
N LYS A 101 -11.50 17.98 -5.29
CA LYS A 101 -10.07 18.10 -4.93
C LYS A 101 -9.50 16.81 -4.34
N GLU A 102 -10.02 15.66 -4.75
CA GLU A 102 -9.73 14.35 -4.16
C GLU A 102 -8.24 14.04 -4.12
N HIS A 103 -7.51 14.31 -5.21
CA HIS A 103 -6.06 14.08 -5.28
C HIS A 103 -5.27 15.02 -4.36
N ALA A 104 -5.75 16.25 -4.15
CA ALA A 104 -5.09 17.18 -3.23
C ALA A 104 -5.36 16.79 -1.77
N ARG A 105 -6.57 16.32 -1.46
CA ARG A 105 -6.95 15.78 -0.14
C ARG A 105 -6.15 14.53 0.20
N GLU A 106 -6.05 13.59 -0.74
CA GLU A 106 -5.25 12.38 -0.54
C GLU A 106 -3.78 12.71 -0.23
N ARG A 107 -3.15 13.58 -1.02
CA ARG A 107 -1.77 14.02 -0.76
C ARG A 107 -1.63 14.74 0.58
N TYR A 108 -2.61 15.56 0.93
CA TYR A 108 -2.63 16.28 2.20
C TYR A 108 -2.80 15.33 3.40
N ARG A 109 -3.60 14.27 3.25
CA ARG A 109 -3.78 13.21 4.24
C ARG A 109 -2.45 12.50 4.54
N PHE A 110 -1.70 12.12 3.50
CA PHE A 110 -0.36 11.56 3.68
C PHE A 110 0.62 12.59 4.29
N PHE A 111 0.53 13.86 3.90
CA PHE A 111 1.35 14.91 4.50
C PHE A 111 1.10 15.07 6.00
N LYS A 112 -0.16 15.04 6.45
CA LYS A 112 -0.52 15.11 7.88
C LYS A 112 0.13 14.02 8.72
N VAL A 113 0.25 12.80 8.18
CA VAL A 113 0.97 11.69 8.83
C VAL A 113 2.42 12.12 9.10
N ALA A 114 3.12 12.58 8.06
CA ALA A 114 4.52 12.98 8.19
C ALA A 114 4.73 14.19 9.12
N GLU A 115 3.80 15.15 9.08
CA GLU A 115 3.81 16.32 9.96
C GLU A 115 3.65 15.92 11.42
N ARG A 116 2.66 15.07 11.74
CA ARG A 116 2.37 14.61 13.10
C ARG A 116 3.54 13.86 13.73
N HIS A 117 4.23 13.02 12.96
CA HIS A 117 5.34 12.20 13.48
C HIS A 117 6.73 12.80 13.27
N GLY A 118 6.83 13.98 12.64
CA GLY A 118 8.13 14.58 12.35
C GLY A 118 8.94 13.80 11.31
N TRP A 119 8.31 13.05 10.42
CA TRP A 119 8.96 12.23 9.40
C TRP A 119 9.29 12.99 8.11
N GLY A 120 10.25 12.48 7.34
CA GLY A 120 10.46 12.88 5.96
C GLY A 120 9.32 12.38 5.07
N PHE A 121 9.01 13.13 4.01
CA PHE A 121 7.86 12.85 3.15
C PHE A 121 8.03 13.41 1.75
N VAL A 122 7.72 12.58 0.76
CA VAL A 122 7.56 13.02 -0.63
C VAL A 122 6.37 12.31 -1.27
N THR A 123 5.72 13.00 -2.19
CA THR A 123 4.75 12.38 -3.09
C THR A 123 5.44 11.80 -4.30
N VAL A 124 4.81 10.74 -4.84
CA VAL A 124 5.26 9.95 -5.97
C VAL A 124 4.12 9.86 -6.97
N ARG A 125 4.44 9.93 -8.26
CA ARG A 125 3.44 9.66 -9.30
C ARG A 125 3.22 8.16 -9.42
N PRO A 126 1.96 7.68 -9.37
CA PRO A 126 1.69 6.27 -9.60
C PRO A 126 2.14 5.88 -11.02
N PRO A 127 2.54 4.61 -11.25
CA PRO A 127 2.94 4.15 -12.56
C PRO A 127 1.80 4.37 -13.55
N SER A 128 2.07 5.09 -14.64
CA SER A 128 1.08 5.26 -15.70
C SER A 128 1.15 4.09 -16.67
N ASP A 129 0.04 3.39 -16.88
CA ASP A 129 -0.07 2.35 -17.92
C ASP A 129 -0.05 2.95 -19.35
N SER A 130 -0.07 4.29 -19.49
CA SER A 130 -0.07 5.00 -20.78
C SER A 130 1.30 5.23 -21.40
N ASP A 131 2.40 4.97 -20.70
CA ASP A 131 3.65 5.64 -21.03
C ASP A 131 4.63 4.75 -21.77
N VAL A 132 4.57 4.88 -23.11
CA VAL A 132 5.60 4.48 -24.09
C VAL A 132 5.50 3.03 -24.55
N THR A 133 4.96 2.86 -25.76
CA THR A 133 5.20 1.66 -26.57
C THR A 133 6.54 1.84 -27.28
N LYS A 134 7.57 1.14 -26.81
CA LYS A 134 8.88 1.13 -27.46
C LYS A 134 8.86 0.06 -28.55
N LYS A 135 9.11 0.46 -29.80
CA LYS A 135 9.26 -0.49 -30.90
C LYS A 135 10.62 -1.17 -30.76
N LYS A 136 10.61 -2.49 -30.53
CA LYS A 136 11.80 -3.34 -30.55
C LYS A 136 12.36 -3.44 -31.97
N SER A 137 13.63 -3.84 -32.08
CA SER A 137 14.33 -4.04 -33.35
C SER A 137 13.68 -5.13 -34.23
N ASP A 138 12.94 -6.06 -33.62
CA ASP A 138 12.15 -7.10 -34.29
C ASP A 138 10.78 -6.61 -34.80
N GLY A 139 10.45 -5.33 -34.61
CA GLY A 139 9.18 -4.74 -35.01
C GLY A 139 8.03 -4.92 -34.01
N THR A 140 8.24 -5.62 -32.90
CA THR A 140 7.26 -5.76 -31.81
C THR A 140 7.23 -4.50 -30.94
N TYR A 141 6.11 -4.28 -30.23
CA TYR A 141 5.97 -3.15 -29.31
C TYR A 141 6.00 -3.67 -27.88
N GLU A 142 6.91 -3.12 -27.07
CA GLU A 142 6.97 -3.37 -25.64
C GLU A 142 6.37 -2.18 -24.90
N ARG A 143 5.42 -2.45 -24.00
CA ARG A 143 4.92 -1.43 -23.08
C ARG A 143 5.93 -1.28 -21.96
N GLU A 144 6.63 -0.17 -21.94
CA GLU A 144 7.50 0.18 -20.83
C GLU A 144 6.63 0.85 -19.75
N ARG A 145 6.76 0.47 -18.48
CA ARG A 145 6.09 1.20 -17.39
C ARG A 145 7.02 2.28 -16.90
N ARG A 146 6.63 3.55 -17.06
CA ARG A 146 7.42 4.65 -16.52
C ARG A 146 7.12 4.82 -15.03
N TYR A 147 8.13 4.57 -14.21
CA TYR A 147 8.07 4.80 -12.78
C TYR A 147 8.59 6.21 -12.43
N ASP A 148 8.11 6.78 -11.33
CA ASP A 148 8.71 7.99 -10.77
C ASP A 148 10.13 7.66 -10.26
N PRO A 149 11.17 8.46 -10.58
CA PRO A 149 12.56 8.19 -10.18
C PRO A 149 12.78 8.02 -8.67
N LYS A 150 11.83 8.49 -7.84
CA LYS A 150 11.88 8.32 -6.39
C LYS A 150 11.51 6.90 -5.93
N ILE A 151 10.65 6.20 -6.66
CA ILE A 151 10.15 4.86 -6.30
C ILE A 151 10.66 3.76 -7.24
N GLU A 152 11.20 4.13 -8.41
CA GLU A 152 11.77 3.20 -9.39
C GLU A 152 12.74 2.17 -8.78
N PRO A 153 13.68 2.54 -7.87
CA PRO A 153 14.54 1.55 -7.23
C PRO A 153 13.77 0.50 -6.44
N ALA A 154 12.66 0.86 -5.78
CA ALA A 154 11.82 -0.09 -5.05
C ALA A 154 11.14 -1.08 -6.00
N TYR A 155 10.63 -0.60 -7.14
CA TYR A 155 10.05 -1.47 -8.17
C TYR A 155 11.09 -2.38 -8.85
N ALA A 156 12.36 -1.97 -8.87
CA ALA A 156 13.46 -2.79 -9.40
C ALA A 156 13.95 -3.83 -8.38
N THR A 157 14.11 -3.45 -7.11
CA THR A 157 14.67 -4.30 -6.06
C THR A 157 13.66 -5.28 -5.49
N VAL A 158 12.41 -4.85 -5.24
CA VAL A 158 11.34 -5.69 -4.66
C VAL A 158 10.07 -5.69 -5.52
N PRO A 159 10.15 -6.07 -6.81
CA PRO A 159 9.01 -6.06 -7.72
C PRO A 159 7.84 -6.90 -7.19
N ASP A 160 8.14 -8.00 -6.50
CA ASP A 160 7.16 -8.96 -5.97
C ASP A 160 6.24 -8.35 -4.89
N LEU A 161 6.71 -7.35 -4.15
CA LEU A 161 5.93 -6.64 -3.12
C LEU A 161 5.18 -5.41 -3.67
N MET A 162 5.61 -4.93 -4.83
CA MET A 162 5.17 -3.65 -5.41
C MET A 162 4.14 -3.83 -6.53
N ARG A 163 4.08 -5.01 -7.15
CA ARG A 163 3.19 -5.32 -8.29
C ARG A 163 2.11 -6.31 -7.88
N ALA A 164 0.96 -6.25 -8.57
CA ALA A 164 -0.08 -7.26 -8.43
C ALA A 164 0.46 -8.63 -8.85
N ARG A 165 0.13 -9.66 -8.08
CA ARG A 165 0.50 -11.05 -8.34
C ARG A 165 -0.47 -12.02 -7.68
N PHE A 166 -0.33 -13.31 -7.98
CA PHE A 166 -1.03 -14.35 -7.24
C PHE A 166 -0.65 -14.30 -5.75
N GLY A 167 -1.64 -14.36 -4.85
CA GLY A 167 -1.45 -14.15 -3.41
C GLY A 167 -1.45 -12.69 -2.93
N GLN A 168 -1.15 -11.72 -3.80
CA GLN A 168 -1.28 -10.28 -3.54
C GLN A 168 -2.13 -9.62 -4.63
N PRO A 169 -3.47 -9.80 -4.59
CA PRO A 169 -4.33 -9.35 -5.68
C PRO A 169 -4.41 -7.83 -5.79
N ILE A 170 -4.09 -7.11 -4.71
CA ILE A 170 -4.17 -5.66 -4.65
C ILE A 170 -2.76 -5.09 -4.94
N PRO A 171 -2.53 -4.44 -6.08
CA PRO A 171 -1.25 -3.80 -6.35
C PRO A 171 -1.00 -2.66 -5.37
N THR A 172 0.24 -2.53 -4.90
CA THR A 172 0.65 -1.36 -4.12
C THR A 172 0.75 -0.14 -5.05
N VAL A 173 -0.31 0.66 -5.12
CA VAL A 173 -0.33 1.92 -5.87
C VAL A 173 0.29 3.01 -5.03
N VAL A 174 1.62 3.06 -5.01
CA VAL A 174 2.38 4.00 -4.17
C VAL A 174 2.14 5.44 -4.62
N ARG A 175 1.79 6.28 -3.64
CA ARG A 175 1.56 7.73 -3.82
C ARG A 175 2.41 8.57 -2.87
N ALA A 176 2.88 7.98 -1.79
CA ALA A 176 3.64 8.61 -0.73
C ALA A 176 4.83 7.75 -0.35
N ILE A 177 5.97 8.39 -0.05
CA ILE A 177 7.10 7.75 0.63
C ILE A 177 7.39 8.54 1.90
N PHE A 178 7.62 7.80 2.98
CA PHE A 178 7.96 8.27 4.31
C PHE A 178 9.34 7.75 4.70
N TRP A 179 10.08 8.58 5.42
CA TRP A 179 11.31 8.20 6.10
C TRP A 179 11.21 8.68 7.54
N GLY A 180 11.49 7.80 8.49
CA GLY A 180 11.29 8.17 9.88
C GLY A 180 12.00 7.26 10.84
N ARG A 181 11.67 7.45 12.10
CA ARG A 181 11.96 6.52 13.18
C ARG A 181 10.66 6.14 13.84
N THR A 182 10.49 4.86 14.14
CA THR A 182 9.33 4.40 14.92
C THR A 182 9.41 4.94 16.33
N ARG A 183 8.25 5.17 16.95
CA ARG A 183 8.19 5.73 18.29
C ARG A 183 8.62 4.70 19.32
N ARG A 184 8.15 3.46 19.18
CA ARG A 184 8.43 2.36 20.11
C ARG A 184 9.89 1.90 20.11
N TYR A 185 10.51 1.75 18.94
CA TYR A 185 11.86 1.17 18.83
C TYR A 185 12.94 2.19 18.46
N GLY A 186 12.59 3.40 18.02
CA GLY A 186 13.55 4.42 17.58
C GLY A 186 14.34 4.02 16.32
N LEU A 187 13.91 2.96 15.63
CA LEU A 187 14.62 2.39 14.49
C LEU A 187 14.26 3.12 13.21
N PRO A 188 15.26 3.43 12.35
CA PRO A 188 15.00 4.05 11.07
C PRO A 188 14.15 3.13 10.18
N PHE A 189 13.24 3.72 9.42
CA PHE A 189 12.46 3.00 8.42
C PHE A 189 12.27 3.84 7.15
N TRP A 190 11.96 3.11 6.09
CA TRP A 190 11.44 3.63 4.84
C TRP A 190 10.06 3.02 4.60
N LEU A 191 9.05 3.81 4.23
CA LEU A 191 7.70 3.29 3.99
C LEU A 191 7.07 3.97 2.79
N ALA A 192 6.66 3.17 1.80
CA ALA A 192 5.80 3.59 0.71
C ALA A 192 4.34 3.27 1.05
N ALA A 193 3.43 4.21 0.81
CA ALA A 193 2.00 4.04 1.02
C ALA A 193 1.18 4.50 -0.18
N GLY A 194 0.01 3.89 -0.32
CA GLY A 194 -0.96 4.15 -1.36
C GLY A 194 -2.38 3.91 -0.86
N SER A 195 -3.35 4.46 -1.58
CA SER A 195 -4.76 4.13 -1.35
C SER A 195 -5.49 3.85 -2.66
N LEU A 196 -6.47 2.96 -2.56
CA LEU A 196 -7.35 2.54 -3.63
C LEU A 196 -8.78 2.59 -3.10
N GLN A 197 -9.69 3.21 -3.83
CA GLN A 197 -11.11 3.10 -3.52
C GLN A 197 -11.55 1.65 -3.73
N THR A 198 -12.23 1.07 -2.75
CA THR A 198 -12.77 -0.28 -2.82
C THR A 198 -14.28 -0.25 -2.63
N PHE A 199 -14.97 -1.15 -3.31
CA PHE A 199 -16.39 -1.35 -3.14
C PHE A 199 -16.63 -2.51 -2.19
N GLY A 200 -17.65 -2.35 -1.35
CA GLY A 200 -18.05 -3.35 -0.39
C GLY A 200 -18.48 -4.66 -1.04
N GLY A 201 -18.04 -5.78 -0.47
CA GLY A 201 -18.57 -7.10 -0.81
C GLY A 201 -19.99 -7.31 -0.25
N PRO A 202 -20.56 -8.53 -0.35
CA PRO A 202 -21.87 -8.85 0.21
C PRO A 202 -22.04 -8.49 1.69
N GLU A 203 -20.94 -8.50 2.47
CA GLU A 203 -20.93 -8.12 3.88
C GLU A 203 -21.11 -6.61 4.13
N ALA A 204 -20.64 -5.76 3.22
CA ALA A 204 -20.76 -4.30 3.35
C ALA A 204 -22.22 -3.81 3.22
N LYS A 205 -23.07 -4.59 2.55
CA LYS A 205 -24.52 -4.34 2.49
C LYS A 205 -25.18 -4.39 3.88
N ARG A 206 -24.57 -5.03 4.89
CA ARG A 206 -25.09 -5.05 6.27
C ARG A 206 -24.83 -3.76 7.03
N THR A 207 -23.75 -3.05 6.72
CA THR A 207 -23.39 -1.78 7.39
C THR A 207 -23.96 -0.56 6.66
N GLY A 208 -24.51 -0.73 5.45
CA GLY A 208 -25.07 0.34 4.64
C GLY A 208 -24.02 1.26 4.01
N GLN A 209 -22.73 0.88 4.10
CA GLN A 209 -21.62 1.58 3.48
C GLN A 209 -21.01 0.71 2.38
N ASP A 210 -21.37 1.02 1.14
CA ASP A 210 -20.96 0.24 -0.04
C ASP A 210 -19.58 0.66 -0.60
N VAL A 211 -18.93 1.66 0.01
CA VAL A 211 -17.68 2.26 -0.48
C VAL A 211 -16.70 2.46 0.68
N GLY A 212 -15.43 2.16 0.41
CA GLY A 212 -14.33 2.33 1.34
C GLY A 212 -13.00 2.55 0.65
N TYR A 213 -11.93 2.48 1.43
CA TYR A 213 -10.56 2.60 0.94
C TYR A 213 -9.73 1.43 1.44
N THR A 214 -8.96 0.85 0.52
CA THR A 214 -7.86 -0.05 0.86
C THR A 214 -6.56 0.73 0.81
N PHE A 215 -5.88 0.79 1.96
CA PHE A 215 -4.53 1.33 2.06
C PHE A 215 -3.52 0.22 1.85
N THR A 216 -2.58 0.45 0.95
CA THR A 216 -1.48 -0.47 0.66
C THR A 216 -0.19 0.15 1.14
N MET A 217 0.67 -0.65 1.77
CA MET A 217 1.90 -0.18 2.39
C MET A 217 3.03 -1.17 2.09
N VAL A 218 4.21 -0.64 1.83
CA VAL A 218 5.46 -1.40 1.74
C VAL A 218 6.48 -0.69 2.59
N THR A 219 7.01 -1.35 3.59
CA THR A 219 8.01 -0.81 4.50
C THR A 219 9.31 -1.58 4.37
N ALA A 220 10.41 -0.91 4.70
CA ALA A 220 11.72 -1.50 4.82
C ALA A 220 12.40 -1.01 6.10
N TYR A 221 13.18 -1.89 6.72
CA TYR A 221 14.05 -1.55 7.82
C TYR A 221 15.30 -2.43 7.79
N ARG A 222 16.33 -2.01 8.53
CA ARG A 222 17.63 -2.66 8.58
C ARG A 222 17.77 -3.52 9.84
N LEU A 223 18.30 -4.72 9.66
CA LEU A 223 18.79 -5.60 10.72
C LEU A 223 20.23 -5.22 11.10
N ASP A 224 20.65 -5.49 12.32
CA ASP A 224 22.01 -5.22 12.76
C ASP A 224 23.02 -6.26 12.24
N ARG A 225 22.53 -7.42 11.80
CA ARG A 225 23.32 -8.48 11.16
C ARG A 225 22.82 -8.78 9.75
N ASP A 226 23.78 -9.04 8.87
CA ASP A 226 23.51 -9.60 7.55
C ASP A 226 23.27 -11.12 7.69
N ILE A 227 22.12 -11.58 7.21
CA ILE A 227 21.74 -13.00 7.22
C ILE A 227 22.39 -13.75 6.05
N GLY A 228 22.88 -13.04 5.04
CA GLY A 228 23.61 -13.60 3.89
C GLY A 228 22.74 -14.38 2.91
N ILE A 229 21.40 -14.27 3.01
CA ILE A 229 20.45 -14.91 2.11
C ILE A 229 19.38 -13.93 1.66
N ARG A 230 18.80 -14.20 0.48
CA ARG A 230 17.56 -13.58 0.04
C ARG A 230 16.39 -14.56 0.10
N ALA A 231 15.54 -14.41 1.11
CA ALA A 231 14.38 -15.25 1.34
C ALA A 231 13.07 -14.49 1.09
N LYS A 232 12.10 -15.18 0.48
CA LYS A 232 10.76 -14.68 0.19
C LYS A 232 9.76 -15.50 0.99
N LEU A 233 8.91 -14.82 1.75
CA LEU A 233 7.89 -15.41 2.62
C LEU A 233 6.54 -14.84 2.23
N PHE A 234 5.83 -15.58 1.37
CA PHE A 234 4.62 -15.11 0.73
C PHE A 234 3.43 -16.00 1.05
N ALA A 235 2.33 -15.39 1.45
CA ALA A 235 1.09 -16.10 1.68
C ALA A 235 0.31 -16.28 0.37
N GLU A 236 0.75 -17.27 -0.41
CA GLU A 236 0.15 -17.65 -1.69
C GLU A 236 -0.87 -18.81 -1.50
N PRO A 237 -1.77 -19.04 -2.47
CA PRO A 237 -2.75 -20.12 -2.35
C PRO A 237 -2.10 -21.51 -2.36
N PRO A 238 -2.69 -22.52 -1.70
CA PRO A 238 -2.13 -23.88 -1.59
C PRO A 238 -1.82 -24.56 -2.93
N VAL A 239 -2.50 -24.16 -4.01
CA VAL A 239 -2.29 -24.69 -5.37
C VAL A 239 -0.88 -24.38 -5.89
N MET A 240 -0.20 -23.38 -5.31
CA MET A 240 1.18 -23.03 -5.62
C MET A 240 2.21 -23.62 -4.64
N LYS A 241 1.82 -24.51 -3.71
CA LYS A 241 2.77 -25.19 -2.81
C LYS A 241 3.78 -25.96 -3.64
N ASN A 242 5.01 -25.45 -3.69
CA ASN A 242 6.07 -26.08 -4.43
C ASN A 242 6.74 -27.10 -3.51
N ARG A 243 7.14 -28.27 -4.03
CA ARG A 243 7.94 -29.23 -3.26
C ARG A 243 9.27 -28.66 -2.76
N LYS A 244 9.69 -27.54 -3.36
CA LYS A 244 10.91 -26.79 -3.03
C LYS A 244 10.73 -25.76 -1.93
N ASP A 245 9.51 -25.57 -1.40
CA ASP A 245 9.27 -24.63 -0.31
C ASP A 245 9.96 -25.13 0.98
N VAL A 246 10.74 -24.27 1.61
CA VAL A 246 11.42 -24.60 2.87
C VAL A 246 10.35 -24.81 3.95
N GLN A 247 10.35 -25.98 4.57
CA GLN A 247 9.42 -26.30 5.66
C GLN A 247 10.06 -25.97 7.01
N THR A 248 9.35 -25.20 7.83
CA THR A 248 9.68 -24.99 9.25
C THR A 248 9.02 -26.06 10.14
N GLU A 249 9.28 -26.03 11.44
CA GLU A 249 8.62 -26.92 12.41
C GLU A 249 7.15 -26.54 12.68
N SER A 250 6.71 -25.32 12.33
CA SER A 250 5.34 -24.85 12.58
C SER A 250 4.42 -25.15 11.41
N VAL A 251 3.47 -26.07 11.62
CA VAL A 251 2.43 -26.40 10.64
C VAL A 251 1.60 -25.17 10.28
N ALA A 252 1.16 -24.40 11.28
CA ALA A 252 0.36 -23.20 11.05
C ALA A 252 1.10 -22.15 10.20
N PHE A 253 2.42 -22.02 10.40
CA PHE A 253 3.24 -21.11 9.60
C PHE A 253 3.35 -21.59 8.15
N ASN A 254 3.66 -22.88 7.94
CA ASN A 254 3.80 -23.48 6.62
C ASN A 254 2.45 -23.60 5.85
N ASP A 255 1.32 -23.49 6.55
CA ASP A 255 -0.01 -23.43 5.94
C ASP A 255 -0.34 -22.04 5.39
N ILE A 256 0.27 -21.01 5.96
CA ILE A 256 0.09 -19.63 5.53
C ILE A 256 1.16 -19.23 4.53
N PHE A 257 2.44 -19.45 4.85
CA PHE A 257 3.57 -18.91 4.10
C PHE A 257 4.27 -19.95 3.24
N HIS A 258 4.51 -19.57 1.99
CA HIS A 258 5.44 -20.21 1.07
C HIS A 258 6.81 -19.55 1.22
N ILE A 259 7.82 -20.37 1.46
CA ILE A 259 9.17 -19.92 1.78
C ILE A 259 10.11 -20.36 0.67
N SER A 260 10.66 -19.39 -0.07
CA SER A 260 11.63 -19.65 -1.14
C SER A 260 12.91 -18.83 -0.92
N VAL A 261 14.06 -19.41 -1.30
CA VAL A 261 15.36 -18.73 -1.29
C VAL A 261 15.82 -18.52 -2.73
N THR A 262 16.25 -17.30 -3.06
CA THR A 262 16.54 -16.92 -4.46
C THR A 262 17.87 -17.51 -4.95
N ASP A 263 18.88 -17.56 -4.09
CA ASP A 263 20.26 -17.95 -4.45
C ASP A 263 20.55 -19.45 -4.26
N ASP A 264 19.55 -20.21 -3.80
CA ASP A 264 19.65 -21.64 -3.54
C ASP A 264 18.31 -22.31 -3.85
N PRO A 265 18.03 -22.59 -5.13
CA PRO A 265 16.75 -23.14 -5.58
C PRO A 265 16.50 -24.59 -5.14
N ASP A 266 17.53 -25.28 -4.63
CA ASP A 266 17.39 -26.59 -3.99
C ASP A 266 17.32 -26.46 -2.46
N GLY A 267 17.60 -25.28 -1.93
CA GLY A 267 17.35 -24.86 -0.55
C GLY A 267 18.33 -25.42 0.47
N GLU A 268 19.11 -26.44 0.16
CA GLU A 268 19.92 -27.21 1.13
C GLU A 268 20.96 -26.36 1.88
N ALA A 269 21.70 -25.49 1.19
CA ALA A 269 22.77 -24.68 1.78
C ALA A 269 22.22 -23.48 2.55
N SER A 270 21.11 -22.90 2.07
CA SER A 270 20.47 -21.72 2.64
C SER A 270 19.37 -22.04 3.66
N ARG A 271 18.98 -23.32 3.78
CA ARG A 271 17.96 -23.78 4.74
C ARG A 271 18.36 -23.49 6.17
N LEU A 272 19.61 -23.78 6.54
CA LEU A 272 20.06 -23.64 7.93
C LEU A 272 20.12 -22.17 8.38
N PRO A 273 20.71 -21.22 7.61
CA PRO A 273 20.61 -19.79 7.91
C PRO A 273 19.16 -19.29 8.00
N LEU A 274 18.28 -19.76 7.11
CA LEU A 274 16.88 -19.36 7.09
C LEU A 274 16.12 -19.86 8.31
N ILE A 275 16.24 -21.14 8.68
CA ILE A 275 15.58 -21.71 9.86
C ILE A 275 16.07 -21.04 11.15
N ARG A 276 17.37 -20.72 11.23
CA ARG A 276 17.92 -19.96 12.37
C ARG A 276 17.34 -18.56 12.49
N THR A 277 17.03 -17.92 11.35
CA THR A 277 16.36 -16.62 11.33
C THR A 277 14.91 -16.78 11.73
N LEU A 278 14.20 -17.77 11.18
CA LEU A 278 12.79 -18.06 11.44
C LEU A 278 12.60 -18.79 12.77
N THR A 279 12.98 -18.14 13.87
CA THR A 279 12.69 -18.62 15.23
C THR A 279 11.18 -18.80 15.42
N PRO A 280 10.72 -19.68 16.34
CA PRO A 280 9.30 -19.85 16.61
C PRO A 280 8.58 -18.54 16.95
N ALA A 281 9.24 -17.66 17.72
CA ALA A 281 8.69 -16.35 18.06
C ALA A 281 8.51 -15.45 16.83
N LEU A 282 9.48 -15.47 15.91
CA LEU A 282 9.38 -14.73 14.65
C LEU A 282 8.25 -15.24 13.76
N GLN A 283 8.07 -16.56 13.71
CA GLN A 283 6.97 -17.18 12.97
C GLN A 283 5.61 -16.74 13.54
N THR A 284 5.45 -16.67 14.86
CA THR A 284 4.23 -16.12 15.49
C THR A 284 3.99 -14.66 15.11
N VAL A 285 5.02 -13.81 15.17
CA VAL A 285 4.90 -12.40 14.78
C VAL A 285 4.46 -12.26 13.31
N LEU A 286 5.01 -13.08 12.41
CA LEU A 286 4.64 -13.06 11.00
C LEU A 286 3.19 -13.53 10.76
N ILE A 287 2.71 -14.49 11.54
CA ILE A 287 1.30 -14.92 11.51
C ILE A 287 0.41 -13.76 11.96
N ASP A 288 0.73 -13.08 13.07
CA ASP A 288 -0.04 -11.93 13.56
C ASP A 288 -0.07 -10.79 12.51
N LEU A 289 1.06 -10.54 11.84
CA LEU A 289 1.15 -9.56 10.76
C LEU A 289 0.33 -9.98 9.52
N TRP A 290 0.27 -11.27 9.20
CA TRP A 290 -0.61 -11.80 8.16
C TRP A 290 -2.09 -11.65 8.51
N GLU A 291 -2.46 -11.94 9.75
CA GLU A 291 -3.84 -11.81 10.21
C GLU A 291 -4.30 -10.36 10.15
N ARG A 292 -3.48 -9.43 10.64
CA ARG A 292 -3.81 -8.00 10.74
C ARG A 292 -3.68 -7.23 9.43
N TYR A 293 -2.62 -7.48 8.65
CA TYR A 293 -2.27 -6.67 7.47
C TYR A 293 -2.11 -7.47 6.18
N LYS A 294 -2.36 -8.79 6.22
CA LYS A 294 -2.09 -9.68 5.08
C LYS A 294 -0.64 -9.54 4.60
N ALA A 295 0.27 -9.49 5.58
CA ALA A 295 1.67 -9.16 5.38
C ALA A 295 2.40 -10.19 4.51
N GLN A 296 3.30 -9.69 3.67
CA GLN A 296 4.21 -10.47 2.84
C GLN A 296 5.63 -9.94 3.01
N VAL A 297 6.62 -10.83 3.09
CA VAL A 297 7.95 -10.45 3.55
C VAL A 297 9.03 -10.91 2.56
N ILE A 298 10.01 -10.04 2.33
CA ILE A 298 11.30 -10.39 1.71
C ILE A 298 12.39 -10.03 2.71
N ILE A 299 13.25 -10.99 3.01
CA ILE A 299 14.49 -10.78 3.76
C ILE A 299 15.61 -10.79 2.72
N ASP A 300 16.41 -9.74 2.67
CA ASP A 300 17.45 -9.52 1.67
C ASP A 300 18.74 -9.09 2.39
N GLY A 301 19.52 -10.08 2.82
CA GLY A 301 20.72 -9.84 3.61
C GLY A 301 20.42 -9.19 4.96
N ASP A 302 20.77 -7.90 5.10
CA ASP A 302 20.52 -7.06 6.29
C ASP A 302 19.28 -6.17 6.17
N ILE A 303 18.48 -6.29 5.10
CA ILE A 303 17.26 -5.49 4.91
C ILE A 303 16.04 -6.40 4.89
N VAL A 304 15.01 -6.02 5.65
CA VAL A 304 13.69 -6.67 5.57
C VAL A 304 12.72 -5.73 4.90
N TYR A 305 12.02 -6.23 3.89
CA TYR A 305 10.92 -5.57 3.21
C TYR A 305 9.61 -6.26 3.57
N LEU A 306 8.60 -5.49 3.94
CA LEU A 306 7.28 -6.01 4.29
C LEU A 306 6.20 -5.23 3.56
N ALA A 307 5.36 -5.92 2.81
CA ALA A 307 4.15 -5.37 2.21
C ALA A 307 2.92 -5.79 3.00
N GLY A 308 1.90 -4.93 3.05
CA GLY A 308 0.61 -5.25 3.64
C GLY A 308 -0.47 -4.29 3.17
N TYR A 309 -1.71 -4.61 3.50
CA TYR A 309 -2.84 -3.75 3.24
C TYR A 309 -3.87 -3.81 4.36
N GLN A 310 -4.65 -2.74 4.49
CA GLN A 310 -5.81 -2.72 5.36
C GLN A 310 -6.95 -1.94 4.72
N THR A 311 -8.17 -2.39 4.94
CA THR A 311 -9.37 -1.80 4.36
C THR A 311 -10.25 -1.18 5.43
N ILE A 312 -10.75 0.02 5.17
CA ILE A 312 -11.77 0.70 5.96
C ILE A 312 -12.98 1.02 5.07
N MET A 313 -14.17 0.72 5.54
CA MET A 313 -15.42 1.11 4.88
C MET A 313 -15.87 2.46 5.43
N SER A 314 -15.36 3.54 4.86
CA SER A 314 -15.77 4.90 5.19
C SER A 314 -15.45 5.86 4.04
N GLU A 315 -16.35 6.81 3.79
CA GLU A 315 -16.14 7.96 2.91
C GLU A 315 -15.95 9.28 3.70
N ASP A 316 -15.97 9.21 5.03
CA ASP A 316 -15.75 10.37 5.87
C ASP A 316 -14.25 10.73 5.87
N ASP A 317 -13.94 11.98 5.51
CA ASP A 317 -12.56 12.40 5.34
C ASP A 317 -11.84 12.47 6.69
N ASP A 318 -12.53 12.87 7.75
CA ASP A 318 -11.94 12.99 9.09
C ASP A 318 -11.64 11.60 9.66
N VAL A 319 -12.56 10.65 9.46
CA VAL A 319 -12.35 9.23 9.84
C VAL A 319 -11.19 8.62 9.05
N LEU A 320 -11.09 8.90 7.75
CA LEU A 320 -9.99 8.41 6.91
C LEU A 320 -8.64 9.04 7.29
N ASP A 321 -8.63 10.33 7.64
CA ASP A 321 -7.43 11.04 8.11
C ASP A 321 -6.91 10.41 9.41
N ASP A 322 -7.77 10.28 10.42
CA ASP A 322 -7.41 9.70 11.71
C ASP A 322 -7.00 8.22 11.59
N TYR A 323 -7.74 7.46 10.78
CA TYR A 323 -7.42 6.07 10.52
C TYR A 323 -6.06 5.90 9.85
N LEU A 324 -5.78 6.68 8.79
CA LEU A 324 -4.53 6.55 8.05
C LEU A 324 -3.30 6.89 8.90
N ILE A 325 -3.42 7.95 9.73
CA ILE A 325 -2.37 8.36 10.65
C ILE A 325 -1.98 7.22 11.58
N ASN A 326 -2.96 6.63 12.25
CA ASN A 326 -2.70 5.53 13.18
C ASN A 326 -2.25 4.27 12.44
N LEU A 327 -2.81 3.99 11.26
CA LEU A 327 -2.46 2.83 10.46
C LEU A 327 -0.99 2.82 10.04
N ILE A 328 -0.48 3.94 9.50
CA ILE A 328 0.91 3.98 9.01
C ILE A 328 1.89 3.85 10.18
N GLU A 329 1.62 4.50 11.32
CA GLU A 329 2.44 4.33 12.53
C GLU A 329 2.40 2.88 13.03
N ASP A 330 1.21 2.35 13.28
CA ASP A 330 1.02 0.97 13.76
C ASP A 330 1.67 -0.06 12.84
N PHE A 331 1.58 0.12 11.51
CA PHE A 331 2.19 -0.77 10.54
C PHE A 331 3.72 -0.66 10.56
N ALA A 332 4.28 0.56 10.60
CA ALA A 332 5.73 0.76 10.68
C ALA A 332 6.31 0.14 11.96
N GLU A 333 5.63 0.30 13.11
CA GLU A 333 6.04 -0.31 14.37
C GLU A 333 5.90 -1.84 14.35
N ALA A 334 4.75 -2.35 13.91
CA ALA A 334 4.52 -3.78 13.86
C ALA A 334 5.51 -4.49 12.93
N ALA A 335 5.85 -3.89 11.78
CA ALA A 335 6.82 -4.46 10.85
C ALA A 335 8.23 -4.60 11.47
N GLN A 336 8.59 -3.72 12.41
CA GLN A 336 9.88 -3.78 13.10
C GLN A 336 9.91 -4.70 14.31
N SER A 337 8.76 -5.18 14.79
CA SER A 337 8.71 -6.17 15.88
C SER A 337 9.51 -7.44 15.56
N PHE A 338 9.63 -7.74 14.27
CA PHE A 338 10.47 -8.78 13.69
C PHE A 338 11.95 -8.67 14.10
N LYS A 339 12.49 -7.44 14.21
CA LYS A 339 13.92 -7.22 14.51
C LYS A 339 14.34 -7.86 15.83
N ILE A 340 13.50 -7.76 16.86
CA ILE A 340 13.79 -8.29 18.21
C ILE A 340 14.01 -9.81 18.21
N TYR A 341 13.33 -10.53 17.31
CA TYR A 341 13.38 -12.00 17.27
C TYR A 341 14.29 -12.55 16.16
N ALA A 342 14.68 -11.68 15.22
CA ALA A 342 15.60 -12.01 14.14
C ALA A 342 17.07 -11.77 14.52
N GLU A 343 17.36 -11.22 15.69
CA GLU A 343 18.70 -10.93 16.24
C GLU A 343 19.04 -11.84 17.43
#